data_AF-A0A6M3ZU05-F1
#
_entry.id   AF-A0A6M3ZU05-F1
#
_cell.length_a   1.000
_cell.length_b   1.000
_cell.length_c   1.000
_cell.angle_alpha   90.00
_cell.angle_beta   90.00
_cell.angle_gamma   90.00
#
_symmetry.space_group_name_H-M   'P 1'
#
loop_
_entity.id
_entity.type
_entity.pdbx_description
1 polymer ?
#
loop_
_entity_poly.entity_id
_entity_poly.type
_entity_poly.pdbx_seq_one_letter_code
_entity_poly.pdbx_strand_id
1 'polypeptide(L)'
;MTLQELGLAVTSKAGCSPLLGEQVARSLLDVFNAMLAAGYELSIPQLCQPTRAGHTIWRIDIANPHLGFTGALLFTVPTIH
;
A
#
# COMPACT_ATOMS: atom_id res chain seq x y z
N MET A 1 -6.91 0.52 -12.45
CA MET A 1 -5.70 -0.08 -11.86
C MET A 1 -6.10 -1.42 -11.29
N THR A 2 -5.41 -2.48 -11.66
CA THR A 2 -5.62 -3.81 -11.07
C THR A 2 -4.85 -3.93 -9.76
N LEU A 3 -5.29 -4.80 -8.86
CA LEU A 3 -4.60 -5.11 -7.60
C LEU A 3 -3.14 -5.56 -7.81
N GLN A 4 -2.87 -6.22 -8.93
CA GLN A 4 -1.54 -6.70 -9.30
C GLN A 4 -0.60 -5.53 -9.68
N GLU A 5 -1.11 -4.53 -10.40
CA GLU A 5 -0.39 -3.29 -10.71
C GLU A 5 -0.05 -2.50 -9.45
N LEU A 6 -0.97 -2.49 -8.48
CA LEU A 6 -0.80 -1.85 -7.19
C LEU A 6 0.34 -2.49 -6.37
N GLY A 7 0.35 -3.82 -6.28
CA GLY A 7 1.43 -4.57 -5.64
C GLY A 7 2.79 -4.31 -6.30
N LEU A 8 2.85 -4.32 -7.63
CA LEU A 8 4.05 -4.03 -8.40
C LEU A 8 4.55 -2.59 -8.25
N ALA A 9 3.64 -1.62 -8.12
CA ALA A 9 4.00 -0.22 -7.91
C ALA A 9 4.67 0.00 -6.54
N VAL A 10 4.22 -0.71 -5.51
CA VAL A 10 4.83 -0.65 -4.17
C VAL A 10 6.20 -1.31 -4.16
N THR A 11 6.34 -2.49 -4.75
CA THR A 11 7.64 -3.22 -4.77
C THR A 11 8.70 -2.51 -5.59
N SER A 12 8.35 -2.01 -6.78
CA SER A 12 9.32 -1.32 -7.66
C SER A 12 9.84 -0.01 -7.08
N LYS A 13 9.04 0.69 -6.26
CA LYS A 13 9.38 2.01 -5.73
C LYS A 13 9.94 1.99 -4.30
N ALA A 14 9.77 0.90 -3.56
CA ALA A 14 10.22 0.84 -2.16
C ALA A 14 11.73 0.59 -2.00
N GLY A 15 12.49 0.27 -3.05
CA GLY A 15 13.93 0.00 -2.93
C GLY A 15 14.23 -1.13 -1.93
N CYS A 16 13.37 -2.15 -1.89
CA CYS A 16 13.44 -3.30 -0.99
C CYS A 16 13.92 -4.56 -1.74
N SER A 17 14.29 -5.62 -1.02
CA SER A 17 14.73 -6.86 -1.69
C SER A 17 13.55 -7.48 -2.45
N PRO A 18 13.76 -8.16 -3.60
CA PRO A 18 12.66 -8.74 -4.36
C PRO A 18 11.76 -9.65 -3.52
N LEU A 19 12.35 -10.46 -2.65
CA LEU A 19 11.64 -11.36 -1.74
C LEU A 19 10.82 -10.61 -0.68
N LEU A 20 11.38 -9.53 -0.10
CA LEU A 20 10.65 -8.69 0.84
C LEU A 20 9.51 -7.94 0.14
N GLY A 21 9.77 -7.43 -1.07
CA GLY A 21 8.76 -6.79 -1.90
C GLY A 21 7.59 -7.72 -2.18
N GLU A 22 7.86 -8.96 -2.59
CA GLU A 22 6.82 -9.96 -2.87
C GLU A 22 5.98 -10.28 -1.62
N GLN A 23 6.62 -10.46 -0.46
CA GLN A 23 5.93 -10.71 0.82
C GLN A 23 5.03 -9.54 1.23
N VAL A 24 5.52 -8.30 1.08
CA VAL A 24 4.77 -7.08 1.36
C VAL A 24 3.61 -6.94 0.38
N ALA A 25 3.85 -7.16 -0.92
CA ALA A 25 2.81 -7.10 -1.94
C ALA A 25 1.69 -8.11 -1.65
N ARG A 26 2.04 -9.34 -1.30
CA ARG A 26 1.05 -10.38 -0.97
C ARG A 26 0.22 -10.01 0.25
N SER A 27 0.87 -9.53 1.31
CA SER A 27 0.17 -9.12 2.54
C SER A 27 -0.77 -7.93 2.29
N LEU A 28 -0.33 -6.96 1.47
CA LEU A 28 -1.14 -5.81 1.09
C LEU A 28 -2.32 -6.22 0.19
N LEU A 29 -2.10 -7.15 -0.75
CA LEU A 29 -3.14 -7.67 -1.63
C LEU A 29 -4.28 -8.32 -0.83
N ASP A 30 -3.96 -9.13 0.18
CA ASP A 30 -4.98 -9.78 1.02
C ASP A 30 -5.83 -8.75 1.80
N VAL A 31 -5.19 -7.72 2.36
CA VAL A 31 -5.88 -6.63 3.05
C VAL A 31 -6.75 -5.84 2.08
N PHE A 32 -6.23 -5.47 0.91
CA PHE A 32 -6.98 -4.69 -0.07
C PHE A 32 -8.15 -5.49 -0.66
N ASN A 33 -7.99 -6.79 -0.87
CA ASN A 33 -9.08 -7.66 -1.28
C ASN A 33 -10.21 -7.67 -0.25
N ALA A 34 -9.88 -7.79 1.04
CA ALA A 34 -10.88 -7.73 2.11
C ALA A 34 -11.59 -6.36 2.15
N MET A 35 -10.86 -5.27 1.94
CA MET A 35 -11.43 -3.92 1.91
C MET A 35 -12.34 -3.69 0.70
N LEU A 36 -11.94 -4.12 -0.49
CA LEU A 36 -12.77 -4.05 -1.70
C LEU A 36 -14.05 -4.88 -1.53
N ALA A 37 -13.95 -6.08 -0.95
CA ALA A 37 -15.11 -6.91 -0.64
C ALA A 37 -16.05 -6.26 0.39
N ALA A 38 -15.52 -5.43 1.28
CA ALA A 38 -16.30 -4.63 2.23
C ALA A 38 -16.81 -3.29 1.65
N GLY A 39 -16.61 -3.04 0.35
CA GLY A 39 -17.11 -1.85 -0.35
C GLY A 39 -16.25 -0.59 -0.19
N TYR A 40 -14.98 -0.75 0.19
CA TYR A 40 -14.03 0.36 0.20
C TYR A 40 -13.44 0.60 -1.19
N GLU A 41 -13.28 1.87 -1.54
CA GLU A 41 -12.52 2.34 -2.68
C GLU A 41 -11.10 2.71 -2.22
N LEU A 42 -10.08 2.36 -3.02
CA LEU A 42 -8.67 2.61 -2.72
C LEU A 42 -8.04 3.48 -3.82
N SER A 43 -7.31 4.51 -3.41
CA SER A 43 -6.53 5.36 -4.31
C SER A 43 -5.17 4.75 -4.68
N ILE A 44 -4.44 5.42 -5.57
CA ILE A 44 -3.06 5.04 -5.92
C ILE A 44 -2.12 5.35 -4.74
N PRO A 45 -1.25 4.42 -4.32
CA PRO A 45 -0.29 4.67 -3.25
C PRO A 45 0.64 5.83 -3.56
N GLN A 46 0.81 6.68 -2.57
CA GLN A 46 1.70 7.82 -2.60
C GLN A 46 2.84 7.61 -1.62
N LEU A 47 4.06 7.84 -2.10
CA LEU A 47 5.25 7.93 -1.23
C LEU A 47 5.10 9.17 -0.34
N CYS A 48 5.16 8.96 0.96
CA CYS A 48 5.26 10.03 1.92
C CYS A 48 6.72 10.45 2.07
N GLN A 49 6.93 11.66 2.63
CA GLN A 49 8.27 12.04 3.05
C GLN A 49 8.81 11.00 4.05
N PRO A 50 10.04 10.50 3.83
CA PRO A 50 10.65 9.56 4.75
C PRO A 50 10.88 10.24 6.10
N THR A 51 10.25 9.73 7.16
CA THR A 51 10.46 10.21 8.54
C THR A 51 11.50 9.39 9.29
N ARG A 52 11.95 8.26 8.73
CA ARG A 52 12.93 7.34 9.31
C ARG A 52 13.89 6.81 8.24
N ALA A 53 15.19 6.81 8.52
CA ALA A 53 16.19 6.19 7.67
C ALA A 53 15.93 4.67 7.53
N GLY A 54 16.24 4.11 6.35
CA GLY A 54 16.04 2.70 6.06
C GLY A 54 14.58 2.27 5.87
N HIS A 55 13.63 3.22 5.74
CA HIS A 55 12.20 2.92 5.56
C HIS A 55 11.55 3.89 4.58
N THR A 56 10.64 3.38 3.76
CA THR A 56 9.70 4.21 2.98
C THR A 56 8.33 4.16 3.64
N ILE A 57 7.69 5.32 3.75
CA ILE A 57 6.29 5.42 4.21
C ILE A 57 5.41 5.62 2.99
N TRP A 58 4.32 4.88 2.96
CA TRP A 58 3.33 4.90 1.90
C TRP A 58 1.97 5.24 2.45
N ARG A 59 1.22 6.06 1.72
CA ARG A 59 -0.15 6.43 2.02
C ARG A 59 -1.07 5.95 0.91
N ILE A 60 -2.19 5.34 1.30
CA ILE A 60 -3.32 5.07 0.40
C ILE A 60 -4.55 5.72 1.03
N ASP A 61 -5.13 6.69 0.34
CA ASP A 61 -6.44 7.20 0.71
C ASP A 61 -7.50 6.12 0.42
N ILE A 62 -8.40 5.95 1.36
CA ILE A 62 -9.49 4.98 1.32
C ILE A 62 -10.82 5.68 1.60
N ALA A 63 -11.87 5.24 0.92
CA ALA A 63 -13.22 5.72 1.16
C ALA A 63 -14.20 4.55 1.19
N ASN A 64 -15.26 4.64 1.97
CA ASN A 64 -16.40 3.75 1.85
C ASN A 64 -17.66 4.61 1.69
N PRO A 65 -18.17 4.76 0.46
CA PRO A 65 -19.30 5.64 0.19
C PRO A 65 -20.59 5.18 0.88
N HIS A 66 -20.75 3.87 1.10
CA HIS A 66 -21.92 3.32 1.79
C HIS A 66 -21.92 3.63 3.29
N LEU A 67 -20.73 3.70 3.89
CA LEU A 67 -20.56 4.02 5.31
C LEU A 67 -20.29 5.51 5.57
N GLY A 68 -20.18 6.33 4.52
CA GLY A 68 -19.79 7.74 4.65
C GLY A 68 -18.39 7.93 5.23
N PHE A 69 -17.50 6.97 5.02
CA PHE A 69 -16.15 6.97 5.61
C PHE A 69 -15.10 7.46 4.62
N THR A 70 -14.16 8.28 5.10
CA THR A 70 -12.96 8.67 4.37
C THR A 70 -11.77 8.62 5.32
N GLY A 71 -10.66 8.03 4.89
CA GLY A 71 -9.46 7.90 5.70
C GLY A 71 -8.23 7.62 4.86
N ALA A 72 -7.13 7.28 5.53
CA ALA A 72 -5.90 6.89 4.87
C ALA A 72 -5.23 5.73 5.62
N LEU A 73 -4.73 4.76 4.87
CA LEU A 73 -3.83 3.73 5.38
C LEU A 73 -2.39 4.20 5.20
N LEU A 74 -1.62 4.08 6.27
CA LEU A 74 -0.20 4.32 6.28
C LEU A 74 0.53 3.00 6.52
N PHE A 75 1.50 2.67 5.67
CA PHE A 75 2.35 1.51 5.88
C PHE A 75 3.82 1.84 5.60
N THR A 76 4.69 1.18 6.34
CA THR A 76 6.15 1.31 6.26
C THR A 76 6.76 0.10 5.60
N VAL A 77 7.59 0.30 4.59
CA VAL A 77 8.37 -0.77 3.94
C VAL A 77 9.85 -0.54 4.26
N PRO A 78 10.56 -1.52 4.85
CA PRO A 78 12.01 -1.43 5.05
C PRO A 78 12.72 -1.33 3.69
N THR A 79 13.66 -0.41 3.57
CA THR A 79 14.55 -0.27 2.40
C THR A 79 15.88 -0.97 2.67
N ILE A 80 16.56 -1.48 1.65
CA ILE A 80 17.88 -2.13 1.81
C ILE A 80 19.06 -1.14 1.84
N HIS A 81 18.79 0.17 1.84
CA HIS A 81 19.83 1.19 1.93
C HIS A 81 20.26 1.44 3.37
#